data_AF-A0A7J6S3Q8-F1
#
_entry.id   AF-A0A7J6S3Q8-F1
#
_cell.length_a   1.000
_cell.length_b   1.000
_cell.length_c   1.000
_cell.angle_alpha   90.00
_cell.angle_beta   90.00
_cell.angle_gamma   90.00
#
_symmetry.space_group_name_H-M   'P 1'
#
loop_
_entity.id
_entity.type
_entity.pdbx_description
1 polymer ?
#
loop_
_entity_poly.entity_id
_entity_poly.type
_entity_poly.pdbx_seq_one_letter_code
_entity_poly.pdbx_strand_id
1 'polypeptide(L)'
;MAFSVNVANLTVWYLPDDDEIVKQNPARPYMTDKKVSQKQLATLGVLAAEVKQPKAWDEDANLQEIRKNRGYQAHDTVDCSSLSDDTKVKFFTEHLHVDEEIRLIINGIGYFDIRDPEDKWIR
;
A
#
# COMPACT_ATOMS: atom_id res chain seq x y z
N MET A 1 4.23 5.17 -19.54
CA MET A 1 4.58 4.61 -18.22
C MET A 1 3.49 5.04 -17.27
N ALA A 2 2.74 4.09 -16.72
CA ALA A 2 1.53 4.40 -15.95
C ALA A 2 1.76 4.46 -14.42
N PHE A 3 2.91 3.96 -13.95
CA PHE A 3 3.37 4.12 -12.56
C PHE A 3 4.29 5.35 -12.43
N SER A 4 4.14 6.08 -11.32
CA SER A 4 4.86 7.32 -11.04
C SER A 4 5.83 7.11 -9.86
N VAL A 5 6.99 7.76 -9.95
CA VAL A 5 7.96 7.83 -8.83
C VAL A 5 7.57 8.94 -7.83
N ASN A 6 6.52 9.71 -8.13
CA ASN A 6 6.03 10.79 -7.29
C ASN A 6 4.50 10.81 -7.32
N VAL A 7 3.88 10.24 -6.29
CA VAL A 7 2.45 10.25 -6.02
C VAL A 7 2.21 11.18 -4.83
N ALA A 8 1.46 12.27 -5.03
CA ALA A 8 1.37 13.37 -4.06
C ALA A 8 0.85 12.94 -2.68
N ASN A 9 -0.05 11.97 -2.63
CA ASN A 9 -0.69 11.49 -1.39
C ASN A 9 -0.03 10.24 -0.81
N LEU A 10 1.16 9.86 -1.27
CA LEU A 10 1.92 8.72 -0.74
C LEU A 10 3.04 9.20 0.17
N THR A 11 2.90 8.95 1.46
CA THR A 11 3.93 9.21 2.48
C THR A 11 4.53 7.91 2.96
N VAL A 12 5.86 7.87 3.12
CA VAL A 12 6.60 6.66 3.48
C VAL A 12 7.66 6.98 4.53
N TRP A 13 7.80 6.15 5.57
CA TRP A 13 8.76 6.33 6.66
C TRP A 13 9.18 4.99 7.29
N TYR A 14 10.33 4.96 7.96
CA TYR A 14 10.75 3.81 8.75
C TYR A 14 10.01 3.75 10.09
N LEU A 15 9.60 2.57 10.51
CA LEU A 15 9.15 2.34 11.89
C LEU A 15 10.38 2.17 12.82
N PRO A 16 10.20 2.27 14.15
CA PRO A 16 11.26 1.92 15.10
C PRO A 16 11.65 0.44 14.98
N ASP A 17 12.89 0.13 15.35
CA ASP A 17 13.41 -1.25 15.37
C ASP A 17 12.77 -2.13 16.46
N ASP A 18 11.94 -1.54 17.34
CA ASP A 18 11.21 -2.25 18.39
C ASP A 18 9.87 -2.76 17.85
N ASP A 19 9.85 -4.06 17.53
CA ASP A 19 8.67 -4.78 17.03
C ASP A 19 7.45 -4.70 17.97
N GLU A 20 7.64 -4.50 19.28
CA GLU A 20 6.52 -4.37 20.21
C GLU A 20 5.78 -3.05 20.00
N ILE A 21 6.51 -1.98 19.64
CA ILE A 21 5.90 -0.68 19.30
C ILE A 21 5.10 -0.79 17.99
N VAL A 22 5.62 -1.55 17.02
CA VAL A 22 4.94 -1.80 15.73
C VAL A 22 3.65 -2.59 15.92
N LYS A 23 3.65 -3.60 16.81
CA LYS A 23 2.51 -4.51 17.07
C LYS A 23 1.42 -3.91 17.96
N GLN A 24 1.72 -2.91 18.78
CA GLN A 24 0.80 -2.40 19.80
C GLN A 24 -0.43 -1.66 19.24
N ASN A 25 -0.41 -1.16 17.99
CA ASN A 25 -1.63 -0.64 17.35
C ASN A 25 -1.51 -0.49 15.81
N PRO A 26 -2.01 -1.46 15.01
CA PRO A 26 -1.97 -1.36 13.55
C PRO A 26 -2.75 -0.16 12.97
N ALA A 27 -3.74 0.35 13.71
CA ALA A 27 -4.61 1.42 13.24
C ALA A 27 -4.08 2.83 13.55
N ARG A 28 -2.98 2.97 14.30
CA ARG A 28 -2.41 4.29 14.61
C ARG A 28 -1.35 4.69 13.59
N PRO A 29 -1.39 5.95 13.10
CA PRO A 29 -0.25 6.54 12.39
C PRO A 29 0.89 6.72 13.38
N TYR A 30 1.70 5.67 13.59
CA TYR A 30 3.01 5.85 14.21
C TYR A 30 3.95 6.40 13.14
N MET A 31 3.83 7.70 12.88
CA MET A 31 4.69 8.42 11.93
C MET A 31 5.99 8.80 12.61
N THR A 32 7.12 8.35 12.05
CA THR A 32 8.44 8.84 12.42
C THR A 32 8.88 9.98 11.49
N ASP A 33 9.96 10.64 11.88
CA ASP A 33 10.69 11.62 11.08
C ASP A 33 11.65 10.97 10.06
N LYS A 34 11.90 9.66 10.17
CA LYS A 34 12.75 8.88 9.26
C LYS A 34 12.05 8.62 7.92
N LYS A 35 11.94 9.64 7.08
CA LYS A 35 11.28 9.55 5.76
C LYS A 35 12.02 8.63 4.81
N VAL A 36 11.25 7.89 4.01
CA VAL A 36 11.73 7.07 2.89
C VAL A 36 11.30 7.72 1.59
N SER A 37 12.19 7.79 0.61
CA SER A 37 11.85 8.36 -0.70
C SER A 37 11.02 7.36 -1.52
N GLN A 38 10.05 7.84 -2.30
CA GLN A 38 9.30 6.98 -3.21
C GLN A 38 10.18 6.32 -4.29
N LYS A 39 11.35 6.91 -4.59
CA LYS A 39 12.37 6.28 -5.45
C LYS A 39 12.99 5.05 -4.79
N GLN A 40 13.30 5.13 -3.49
CA GLN A 40 13.77 3.97 -2.72
C GLN A 40 12.68 2.89 -2.66
N LEU A 41 11.42 3.28 -2.45
CA LEU A 41 10.29 2.35 -2.48
C LEU A 41 10.20 1.58 -3.81
N ALA A 42 10.41 2.27 -4.94
CA ALA A 42 10.45 1.62 -6.25
C ALA A 42 11.61 0.62 -6.42
N THR A 43 12.76 0.82 -5.74
CA THR A 43 13.85 -0.17 -5.74
C THR A 43 13.51 -1.44 -4.96
N LEU A 44 12.51 -1.40 -4.08
CA LEU A 44 11.96 -2.56 -3.36
C LEU A 44 10.88 -3.28 -4.18
N GLY A 45 10.60 -2.84 -5.41
CA GLY A 45 9.55 -3.41 -6.25
C GLY A 45 8.15 -2.87 -5.96
N VAL A 46 8.00 -1.92 -5.03
CA VAL A 46 6.71 -1.32 -4.72
C VAL A 46 6.44 -0.15 -5.67
N LEU A 47 5.38 -0.27 -6.45
CA LEU A 47 4.99 0.68 -7.48
C LEU A 47 3.72 1.42 -7.06
N ALA A 48 3.68 2.73 -7.32
CA ALA A 48 2.53 3.57 -7.03
C ALA A 48 2.06 4.33 -8.27
N ALA A 49 0.77 4.57 -8.37
CA ALA A 49 0.15 5.36 -9.42
C ALA A 49 -0.97 6.21 -8.83
N GLU A 50 -1.16 7.39 -9.41
CA GLU A 50 -2.28 8.26 -9.07
C GLU A 50 -3.47 7.97 -9.99
N VAL A 51 -4.66 7.89 -9.41
CA VAL A 51 -5.93 7.88 -10.13
C VAL A 51 -6.48 9.30 -10.13
N LYS A 52 -6.69 9.85 -11.33
CA LYS A 52 -7.06 11.26 -11.52
C LYS A 52 -8.55 11.50 -11.37
N GLN A 53 -9.36 10.47 -11.56
CA GLN A 53 -10.83 10.55 -11.47
C GLN A 53 -11.37 9.75 -10.27
N PRO A 54 -11.14 10.18 -9.01
CA PRO A 54 -11.49 9.38 -7.83
C PRO A 54 -12.98 9.02 -7.70
N LYS A 55 -13.89 9.85 -8.23
CA LYS A 55 -15.34 9.59 -8.21
C LYS A 55 -15.80 8.61 -9.31
N ALA A 56 -15.03 8.49 -10.38
CA ALA A 56 -15.28 7.62 -11.51
C ALA A 56 -14.00 6.81 -11.80
N TRP A 57 -13.42 6.24 -10.75
CA TRP A 57 -12.08 5.67 -10.78
C TRP A 57 -11.97 4.51 -11.77
N ASP A 58 -13.07 3.79 -12.03
CA ASP A 58 -13.12 2.68 -12.99
C ASP A 58 -13.08 3.17 -14.46
N GLU A 59 -13.43 4.43 -14.69
CA GLU A 59 -13.33 5.12 -15.98
C GLU A 59 -11.98 5.87 -16.14
N ASP A 60 -11.11 5.83 -15.13
CA ASP A 60 -9.83 6.50 -15.18
C ASP A 60 -8.91 5.86 -16.24
N ALA A 61 -8.53 6.65 -17.24
CA ALA A 61 -7.71 6.18 -18.35
C ALA A 61 -6.34 5.64 -17.90
N ASN A 62 -5.73 6.20 -16.84
CA ASN A 62 -4.46 5.71 -16.31
C ASN A 62 -4.64 4.34 -15.66
N LEU A 63 -5.70 4.16 -14.87
CA LEU A 63 -6.02 2.85 -14.29
C LEU A 63 -6.31 1.80 -15.37
N GLN A 64 -7.06 2.15 -16.42
CA GLN A 64 -7.33 1.25 -17.55
C GLN A 64 -6.05 0.85 -18.29
N GLU A 65 -5.11 1.78 -18.50
CA GLU A 65 -3.81 1.50 -19.08
C GLU A 65 -2.98 0.56 -18.19
N ILE A 66 -2.94 0.80 -16.86
CA ILE A 66 -2.26 -0.09 -15.90
C ILE A 66 -2.82 -1.50 -15.98
N ARG A 67 -4.15 -1.65 -15.88
CA ARG A 67 -4.82 -2.95 -15.92
C ARG A 67 -4.51 -3.70 -17.22
N LYS A 68 -4.59 -3.01 -18.36
CA LYS A 68 -4.28 -3.60 -19.67
C LYS A 68 -2.81 -4.04 -19.76
N ASN A 69 -1.87 -3.18 -19.38
CA ASN A 69 -0.44 -3.47 -19.50
C ASN A 69 0.04 -4.56 -18.54
N ARG A 70 -0.61 -4.69 -17.39
CA ARG A 70 -0.26 -5.67 -16.35
C ARG A 70 -1.11 -6.94 -16.39
N GLY A 71 -2.14 -6.98 -17.24
CA GLY A 71 -3.03 -8.12 -17.38
C GLY A 71 -3.96 -8.33 -16.19
N TYR A 72 -4.35 -7.28 -15.48
CA TYR A 72 -5.29 -7.38 -14.36
C TYR A 72 -6.72 -7.55 -14.89
N GLN A 73 -7.24 -8.78 -14.80
CA GLN A 73 -8.52 -9.15 -15.43
C GLN A 73 -9.75 -8.96 -14.53
N ALA A 74 -9.56 -9.01 -13.22
CA ALA A 74 -10.63 -8.94 -12.24
C ALA A 74 -10.27 -7.99 -11.11
N HIS A 75 -11.30 -7.41 -10.50
CA HIS A 75 -11.19 -6.64 -9.26
C HIS A 75 -12.46 -6.85 -8.45
N ASP A 76 -12.34 -6.66 -7.14
CA ASP A 76 -13.43 -6.54 -6.20
C ASP A 76 -13.23 -5.28 -5.35
N THR A 77 -14.24 -4.95 -4.54
CA THR A 77 -14.19 -3.82 -3.61
C THR A 77 -14.44 -4.33 -2.21
N VAL A 78 -13.54 -4.00 -1.29
CA VAL A 78 -13.60 -4.41 0.11
C VAL A 78 -13.83 -3.17 0.99
N ASP A 79 -14.87 -3.21 1.82
CA ASP A 79 -15.08 -2.22 2.88
C ASP A 79 -14.42 -2.68 4.18
N CYS A 80 -13.25 -2.10 4.46
CA CYS A 80 -12.44 -2.45 5.62
C CYS A 80 -13.11 -2.15 6.98
N SER A 81 -14.14 -1.30 7.02
CA SER A 81 -14.85 -0.97 8.27
C SER A 81 -15.71 -2.11 8.79
N SER A 82 -16.08 -3.06 7.92
CA SER A 82 -16.98 -4.17 8.21
C SER A 82 -16.29 -5.52 8.38
N LEU A 83 -14.95 -5.55 8.33
CA LEU A 83 -14.18 -6.79 8.40
C LEU A 83 -14.33 -7.48 9.75
N SER A 84 -14.38 -8.82 9.71
CA SER A 84 -14.27 -9.65 10.91
C SER A 84 -12.90 -9.50 11.57
N ASP A 85 -12.81 -9.73 12.87
CA ASP A 85 -11.54 -9.64 13.59
C ASP A 85 -10.52 -10.67 13.08
N ASP A 86 -10.96 -11.87 12.71
CA ASP A 86 -10.11 -12.89 12.08
C ASP A 86 -9.50 -12.39 10.76
N THR A 87 -10.27 -11.68 9.94
CA THR A 87 -9.77 -11.09 8.69
C THR A 87 -8.75 -9.98 8.98
N LYS A 88 -9.02 -9.13 9.97
CA LYS A 88 -8.09 -8.06 10.36
C LYS A 88 -6.75 -8.63 10.85
N VAL A 89 -6.78 -9.70 11.64
CA VAL A 89 -5.56 -10.38 12.10
C VAL A 89 -4.77 -10.95 10.93
N LYS A 90 -5.46 -11.55 9.95
CA LYS A 90 -4.80 -12.08 8.74
C LYS A 90 -4.12 -10.98 7.92
N PHE A 91 -4.78 -9.83 7.74
CA PHE A 91 -4.19 -8.70 7.01
C PHE A 91 -3.00 -8.07 7.72
N PHE A 92 -2.99 -8.07 9.06
CA PHE A 92 -1.90 -7.44 9.82
C PHE A 92 -0.72 -8.38 10.09
N THR A 93 -0.95 -9.68 10.23
CA THR A 93 0.13 -10.66 10.44
C THR A 93 1.07 -10.63 9.25
N GLU A 94 2.38 -10.50 9.45
CA GLU A 94 3.37 -10.52 8.37
C GLU A 94 3.18 -11.75 7.46
N HIS A 95 3.02 -11.52 6.16
CA HIS A 95 2.80 -12.57 5.16
C HIS A 95 3.33 -12.16 3.79
N LEU A 96 3.41 -13.14 2.89
CA LEU A 96 3.79 -12.95 1.49
C LEU A 96 2.77 -13.66 0.60
N HIS A 97 2.56 -13.09 -0.59
CA HIS A 97 1.81 -13.72 -1.67
C HIS A 97 2.76 -14.21 -2.78
N VAL A 98 2.37 -15.30 -3.45
CA VAL A 98 3.09 -15.78 -4.64
C VAL A 98 2.88 -14.83 -5.82
N ASP A 99 1.71 -14.21 -5.87
CA ASP A 99 1.31 -13.21 -6.84
C ASP A 99 1.41 -11.80 -6.25
N GLU A 100 1.28 -10.78 -7.10
CA GLU A 100 1.30 -9.38 -6.68
C GLU A 100 0.08 -9.00 -5.83
N GLU A 101 0.31 -8.25 -4.77
CA GLU A 101 -0.76 -7.57 -4.04
C GLU A 101 -1.00 -6.18 -4.61
N ILE A 102 -2.15 -5.97 -5.25
CA ILE A 102 -2.52 -4.69 -5.88
C ILE A 102 -3.74 -4.12 -5.16
N ARG A 103 -3.66 -2.85 -4.77
CA ARG A 103 -4.72 -2.14 -4.03
C ARG A 103 -4.93 -0.74 -4.61
N LEU A 104 -6.20 -0.39 -4.81
CA LEU A 104 -6.62 0.97 -5.11
C LEU A 104 -7.41 1.49 -3.91
N ILE A 105 -6.93 2.57 -3.28
CA ILE A 105 -7.64 3.21 -2.16
C ILE A 105 -8.70 4.16 -2.72
N ILE A 106 -9.96 3.75 -2.65
CA ILE A 106 -11.12 4.52 -3.14
C ILE A 106 -11.58 5.54 -2.09
N ASN A 107 -11.52 5.18 -0.81
CA ASN A 107 -11.90 6.03 0.32
C ASN A 107 -11.11 5.63 1.57
N GLY A 108 -10.94 6.57 2.50
CA GLY A 108 -10.22 6.36 3.75
C GLY A 108 -8.70 6.37 3.58
N ILE A 109 -8.03 5.72 4.53
CA ILE A 109 -6.58 5.57 4.59
C ILE A 109 -6.23 4.13 4.94
N GLY A 110 -5.03 3.67 4.56
CA GLY A 110 -4.48 2.38 4.93
C GLY A 110 -2.98 2.49 5.14
N TYR A 111 -2.41 1.55 5.89
CA TYR A 111 -0.97 1.39 6.07
C TYR A 111 -0.56 0.04 5.51
N PHE A 112 0.55 0.02 4.78
CA PHE A 112 1.15 -1.19 4.26
C PHE A 112 2.58 -1.25 4.76
N ASP A 113 2.85 -2.19 5.64
CA ASP A 113 4.18 -2.37 6.20
C ASP A 113 4.95 -3.36 5.34
N ILE A 114 6.16 -2.98 4.94
CA ILE A 114 7.05 -3.82 4.13
C ILE A 114 8.44 -3.90 4.76
N ARG A 115 9.15 -4.99 4.48
CA ARG A 115 10.56 -5.14 4.87
C ARG A 115 11.48 -4.57 3.80
N ASP A 116 12.52 -3.86 4.23
CA ASP A 116 13.65 -3.52 3.37
C ASP A 116 14.73 -4.64 3.38
N PRO A 117 15.83 -4.52 2.60
CA PRO A 117 16.88 -5.55 2.56
C PRO A 117 17.66 -5.73 3.86
N GLU A 118 17.55 -4.81 4.82
CA GLU A 118 18.14 -4.90 6.16
C GLU A 118 17.14 -5.41 7.20
N ASP A 119 16.01 -5.96 6.74
CA ASP A 119 14.92 -6.48 7.57
C ASP A 119 14.27 -5.40 8.44
N LYS A 120 14.27 -4.14 8.01
CA LYS A 120 13.63 -3.02 8.71
C LYS A 120 12.23 -2.76 8.17
N TRP A 121 11.31 -2.43 9.07
CA TRP A 121 9.95 -2.06 8.72
C TRP A 121 9.87 -0.65 8.13
N ILE A 122 9.27 -0.56 6.95
CA ILE A 122 8.85 0.68 6.29
C ILE A 122 7.32 0.70 6.28
N ARG A 123 6.72 1.85 6.59
CA ARG A 123 5.28 2.13 6.50
C ARG A 123 5.00 3.27 5.52
#